data_AF-A0A8T3XZE6-F1
#
_entry.id   AF-A0A8T3XZE6-F1
#
_cell.length_a   1.000
_cell.length_b   1.000
_cell.length_c   1.000
_cell.angle_alpha   90.00
_cell.angle_beta   90.00
_cell.angle_gamma   90.00
#
_symmetry.space_group_name_H-M   'P 1'
#
loop_
_entity.id
_entity.type
_entity.pdbx_description
1 polymer ?
#
loop_
_entity_poly.entity_id
_entity_poly.type
_entity_poly.pdbx_seq_one_letter_code
_entity_poly.pdbx_strand_id
1 'polypeptide(L)'
;MVEMYSGFNSLILEPTAATGTEGKKMLHYDSHEKRLKESGWERAPTPQEAMGLIIAHLEGRLDQKLGKIAANMLERHGEFFCHAVQVSDGNLFFYENATGLFWNGECYKVYGNNSWHKSQVSFKVAGINHGWNDLEFISKISPEVIEYLYSRKYQELPQAIRESGRIYFPDDNLVWPIGRACKPDFGILLDCRVRGSRGVRLKNDER
;
A
#
# COMPACT_ATOMS: atom_id res chain seq x y z
N MET A 1 13.26 23.22 15.01
CA MET A 1 13.33 22.20 13.94
C MET A 1 12.31 21.11 14.22
N VAL A 2 11.05 21.26 13.77
CA VAL A 2 10.08 20.16 13.55
C VAL A 2 9.03 20.67 12.55
N GLU A 3 9.41 20.84 11.27
CA GLU A 3 8.44 20.95 10.17
C GLU A 3 8.55 19.66 9.35
N MET A 4 7.95 18.57 9.84
CA MET A 4 8.01 17.30 9.11
C MET A 4 6.90 16.30 9.49
N TYR A 5 5.65 16.75 9.70
CA TYR A 5 4.51 15.83 9.93
C TYR A 5 3.15 16.33 9.40
N SER A 6 3.11 17.31 8.49
CA SER A 6 1.82 17.77 7.95
C SER A 6 1.04 16.67 7.22
N GLY A 7 1.71 15.61 6.75
CA GLY A 7 1.07 14.48 6.05
C GLY A 7 0.32 13.47 6.94
N PHE A 8 0.66 13.34 8.22
CA PHE A 8 0.08 12.31 9.11
C PHE A 8 -0.79 12.85 10.24
N ASN A 9 -0.62 14.12 10.62
CA ASN A 9 -1.33 14.68 11.77
C ASN A 9 -2.85 14.76 11.56
N SER A 10 -3.28 14.75 10.31
CA SER A 10 -4.69 14.67 9.93
C SER A 10 -5.17 13.25 9.65
N LEU A 11 -4.35 12.20 9.73
CA LEU A 11 -4.79 10.84 9.39
C LEU A 11 -5.08 10.03 10.65
N ILE A 12 -6.25 9.38 10.66
CA ILE A 12 -6.62 8.42 11.70
C ILE A 12 -6.57 7.04 11.07
N LEU A 13 -5.56 6.26 11.46
CA LEU A 13 -5.43 4.87 11.06
C LEU A 13 -6.21 3.96 12.02
N GLU A 14 -6.88 2.97 11.45
CA GLU A 14 -7.47 1.90 12.24
C GLU A 14 -6.36 1.14 13.00
N PRO A 15 -6.51 0.89 14.31
CA PRO A 15 -5.40 0.40 15.14
C PRO A 15 -4.97 -1.03 14.81
N THR A 16 -5.87 -1.89 14.36
CA THR A 16 -5.65 -3.33 14.21
C THR A 16 -5.68 -3.81 12.75
N ALA A 17 -4.65 -4.56 12.37
CA ALA A 17 -4.64 -5.42 11.20
C ALA A 17 -5.41 -6.72 11.45
N ALA A 18 -5.62 -7.47 10.37
CA ALA A 18 -6.17 -8.82 10.40
C ALA A 18 -5.15 -9.84 10.89
N THR A 19 -5.62 -10.90 11.56
CA THR A 19 -4.80 -12.06 11.95
C THR A 19 -5.54 -13.34 11.56
N GLY A 20 -4.81 -14.32 11.04
CA GLY A 20 -5.39 -15.54 10.46
C GLY A 20 -5.99 -16.53 11.47
N THR A 21 -5.81 -16.32 12.77
CA THR A 21 -6.19 -17.31 13.80
C THR A 21 -7.03 -16.73 14.95
N GLU A 22 -6.90 -15.45 15.31
CA GLU A 22 -7.68 -14.82 16.40
C GLU A 22 -7.94 -13.31 16.15
N GLY A 23 -8.20 -12.93 14.91
CA GLY A 23 -8.31 -11.53 14.55
C GLY A 23 -9.29 -11.22 13.44
N LYS A 24 -9.28 -9.95 13.05
CA LYS A 24 -10.12 -9.41 11.99
C LYS A 24 -9.99 -10.24 10.72
N LYS A 25 -11.12 -10.56 10.10
CA LYS A 25 -11.18 -11.40 8.91
C LYS A 25 -10.42 -10.76 7.74
N MET A 26 -9.61 -11.56 7.05
CA MET A 26 -8.97 -11.20 5.79
C MET A 26 -10.01 -11.19 4.67
N LEU A 27 -10.16 -10.07 3.96
CA LEU A 27 -11.19 -9.85 2.94
C LEU A 27 -10.55 -9.69 1.55
N HIS A 28 -11.27 -10.07 0.50
CA HIS A 28 -10.96 -9.59 -0.85
C HIS A 28 -11.24 -8.07 -0.95
N TYR A 29 -10.65 -7.41 -1.95
CA TYR A 29 -10.65 -5.94 -2.02
C TYR A 29 -12.06 -5.32 -2.02
N ASP A 30 -12.98 -5.87 -2.81
CA ASP A 30 -14.40 -5.47 -2.85
C ASP A 30 -15.07 -5.53 -1.47
N SER A 31 -14.87 -6.65 -0.76
CA SER A 31 -15.41 -6.87 0.59
C SER A 31 -14.74 -5.94 1.61
N HIS A 32 -13.46 -5.66 1.44
CA HIS A 32 -12.71 -4.73 2.25
C HIS A 32 -13.22 -3.29 2.09
N GLU A 33 -13.41 -2.83 0.85
CA GLU A 33 -13.98 -1.51 0.54
C GLU A 33 -15.38 -1.35 1.16
N LYS A 34 -16.23 -2.36 1.02
CA LYS A 34 -17.57 -2.37 1.63
C LYS A 34 -17.48 -2.20 3.15
N ARG A 35 -16.64 -3.02 3.81
CA ARG A 35 -16.42 -2.96 5.26
C ARG A 35 -15.92 -1.59 5.72
N LEU A 36 -15.01 -0.96 4.96
CA LEU A 36 -14.50 0.37 5.27
C LEU A 36 -15.63 1.39 5.33
N LYS A 37 -16.46 1.45 4.28
CA LYS A 37 -17.61 2.35 4.19
C LYS A 37 -18.60 2.13 5.33
N GLU A 38 -18.93 0.87 5.62
CA GLU A 38 -19.83 0.50 6.73
C GLU A 38 -19.28 0.87 8.11
N SER A 39 -17.96 0.89 8.26
CA SER A 39 -17.27 1.24 9.52
C SER A 39 -16.94 2.74 9.64
N GLY A 40 -17.39 3.58 8.70
CA GLY A 40 -17.09 5.02 8.70
C GLY A 40 -15.66 5.40 8.33
N TRP A 41 -14.89 4.46 7.75
CA TRP A 41 -13.58 4.74 7.15
C TRP A 41 -13.76 5.20 5.70
N GLU A 42 -12.96 6.17 5.27
CA GLU A 42 -13.07 6.74 3.92
C GLU A 42 -12.46 5.81 2.87
N ARG A 43 -11.28 5.25 3.18
CA ARG A 43 -10.52 4.37 2.28
C ARG A 43 -9.50 3.53 3.06
N ALA A 44 -8.81 2.64 2.35
CA ALA A 44 -7.56 2.06 2.81
C ALA A 44 -6.44 3.12 2.79
N PRO A 45 -5.35 2.97 3.58
CA PRO A 45 -4.22 3.89 3.50
C PRO A 45 -3.59 3.90 2.09
N THR A 46 -2.91 4.97 1.72
CA THR A 46 -2.03 4.94 0.53
C THR A 46 -0.74 4.17 0.88
N PRO A 47 0.02 3.70 -0.14
CA PRO A 47 1.36 3.16 0.11
C PRO A 47 2.25 4.16 0.86
N GLN A 48 2.19 5.44 0.50
CA GLN A 48 2.98 6.52 1.11
C GLN A 48 2.63 6.72 2.58
N GLU A 49 1.34 6.68 2.91
CA GLU A 49 0.88 6.79 4.29
C GLU A 49 1.38 5.59 5.12
N ALA A 50 1.19 4.37 4.60
CA ALA A 50 1.60 3.16 5.28
C ALA A 50 3.13 3.09 5.46
N MET A 51 3.89 3.34 4.39
CA MET A 51 5.35 3.26 4.41
C MET A 51 5.97 4.42 5.16
N GLY A 52 5.42 5.64 5.06
CA GLY A 52 5.90 6.77 5.85
C GLY A 52 5.73 6.56 7.35
N LEU A 53 4.63 5.92 7.78
CA LEU A 53 4.45 5.50 9.18
C LEU A 53 5.51 4.47 9.59
N ILE A 54 5.74 3.43 8.78
CA ILE A 54 6.74 2.40 9.05
C ILE A 54 8.14 3.02 9.15
N ILE A 55 8.51 3.88 8.19
CA ILE A 55 9.80 4.58 8.18
C ILE A 55 9.97 5.41 9.45
N ALA A 56 8.95 6.20 9.82
CA ALA A 56 8.99 6.99 11.06
C ALA A 56 9.10 6.11 12.31
N HIS A 57 8.49 4.93 12.32
CA HIS A 57 8.66 3.98 13.43
C HIS A 57 10.09 3.48 13.56
N LEU A 58 10.71 3.06 12.45
CA LEU A 58 12.10 2.58 12.42
C LEU A 58 13.09 3.68 12.83
N GLU A 59 12.76 4.95 12.57
CA GLU A 59 13.58 6.10 12.94
C GLU A 59 13.34 6.60 14.38
N GLY A 60 12.48 5.93 15.16
CA GLY A 60 12.17 6.35 16.54
C GLY A 60 11.41 7.68 16.62
N ARG A 61 10.65 8.01 15.57
CA ARG A 61 10.05 9.32 15.33
C ARG A 61 8.54 9.39 15.61
N LEU A 62 7.93 8.34 16.14
CA LEU A 62 6.50 8.25 16.43
C LEU A 62 6.20 8.35 17.93
N ASP A 63 5.04 8.89 18.25
CA ASP A 63 4.47 8.78 19.60
C ASP A 63 4.05 7.33 19.94
N GLN A 64 3.63 7.11 21.20
CA GLN A 64 3.24 5.78 21.66
C GLN A 64 2.06 5.18 20.88
N LYS A 65 1.09 6.00 20.42
CA LYS A 65 -0.10 5.52 19.75
C LYS A 65 0.23 5.08 18.33
N LEU A 66 0.87 5.95 17.54
CA LEU A 66 1.28 5.66 16.18
C LEU A 66 2.37 4.59 16.14
N GLY A 67 3.27 4.56 17.12
CA GLY A 67 4.27 3.51 17.28
C GLY A 67 3.65 2.11 17.42
N LYS A 68 2.56 1.98 18.20
CA LYS A 68 1.81 0.71 18.33
C LYS A 68 1.17 0.29 17.00
N ILE A 69 0.64 1.24 16.24
CA ILE A 69 0.03 0.95 14.92
C ILE A 69 1.10 0.48 13.94
N ALA A 70 2.23 1.17 13.87
CA ALA A 70 3.34 0.80 13.00
C ALA A 70 3.93 -0.56 13.35
N ALA A 71 4.16 -0.82 14.65
CA ALA A 71 4.61 -2.13 15.14
C ALA A 71 3.59 -3.22 14.76
N ASN A 72 2.30 -2.95 14.95
CA ASN A 72 1.24 -3.88 14.53
C ASN A 72 1.24 -4.13 13.03
N MET A 73 1.50 -3.11 12.20
CA MET A 73 1.64 -3.29 10.75
C MET A 73 2.82 -4.20 10.44
N LEU A 74 3.98 -4.03 11.08
CA LEU A 74 5.15 -4.88 10.83
C LEU A 74 4.92 -6.34 11.24
N GLU A 75 4.27 -6.57 12.37
CA GLU A 75 4.02 -7.91 12.93
C GLU A 75 2.87 -8.67 12.26
N ARG A 76 1.93 -7.98 11.62
CA ARG A 76 0.66 -8.56 11.12
C ARG A 76 0.53 -8.46 9.61
N HIS A 77 -0.58 -8.98 9.07
CA HIS A 77 -0.78 -9.11 7.63
C HIS A 77 -2.05 -8.40 7.18
N GLY A 78 -2.16 -8.19 5.87
CA GLY A 78 -3.41 -7.81 5.25
C GLY A 78 -3.71 -6.32 5.30
N GLU A 79 -2.71 -5.50 5.01
CA GLU A 79 -2.94 -4.14 4.58
C GLU A 79 -3.23 -4.13 3.09
N PHE A 80 -4.46 -3.79 2.71
CA PHE A 80 -4.68 -3.22 1.39
C PHE A 80 -4.32 -1.75 1.43
N PHE A 81 -3.91 -1.24 0.28
CA PHE A 81 -3.83 0.18 0.02
C PHE A 81 -4.94 0.60 -0.91
N CYS A 82 -5.31 1.89 -0.92
CA CYS A 82 -6.35 2.39 -1.81
C CYS A 82 -5.90 2.50 -3.28
N HIS A 83 -4.83 1.81 -3.66
CA HIS A 83 -4.26 1.86 -5.00
C HIS A 83 -4.46 0.54 -5.72
N ALA A 84 -4.45 0.60 -7.04
CA ALA A 84 -4.27 -0.56 -7.90
C ALA A 84 -3.13 -0.31 -8.88
N VAL A 85 -2.64 -1.36 -9.50
CA VAL A 85 -1.62 -1.28 -10.54
C VAL A 85 -1.95 -2.10 -11.76
N GLN A 86 -1.30 -1.76 -12.87
CA GLN A 86 -1.21 -2.59 -14.06
C GLN A 86 0.17 -2.40 -14.68
N VAL A 87 0.79 -3.48 -15.15
CA VAL A 87 1.95 -3.38 -16.05
C VAL A 87 1.46 -3.52 -17.48
N SER A 88 1.85 -2.59 -18.36
CA SER A 88 1.52 -2.65 -19.79
C SER A 88 2.56 -1.87 -20.59
N ASP A 89 3.02 -2.45 -21.70
CA ASP A 89 3.99 -1.86 -22.64
C ASP A 89 5.25 -1.29 -21.97
N GLY A 90 5.80 -2.03 -20.98
CA GLY A 90 6.99 -1.63 -20.24
C GLY A 90 6.77 -0.46 -19.27
N ASN A 91 5.52 -0.13 -18.96
CA ASN A 91 5.14 0.87 -17.97
C ASN A 91 4.36 0.22 -16.82
N LEU A 92 4.59 0.72 -15.60
CA LEU A 92 3.80 0.42 -14.42
C LEU A 92 2.87 1.59 -14.16
N PHE A 93 1.56 1.35 -14.28
CA PHE A 93 0.51 2.29 -13.99
C PHE A 93 0.05 2.10 -12.55
N PHE A 94 -0.03 3.20 -11.81
CA PHE A 94 -0.66 3.27 -10.49
C PHE A 94 -1.97 4.03 -10.61
N TYR A 95 -3.04 3.42 -10.12
CA TYR A 95 -4.37 4.00 -10.07
C TYR A 95 -4.70 4.35 -8.63
N GLU A 96 -4.79 5.65 -8.33
CA GLU A 96 -4.97 6.16 -6.98
C GLU A 96 -6.45 6.20 -6.60
N ASN A 97 -6.74 5.84 -5.34
CA ASN A 97 -8.12 5.70 -4.84
C ASN A 97 -8.97 4.79 -5.74
N ALA A 98 -8.41 3.64 -6.08
CA ALA A 98 -9.07 2.61 -6.86
C ALA A 98 -10.29 2.06 -6.09
N THR A 99 -11.41 1.95 -6.78
CA THR A 99 -12.69 1.43 -6.28
C THR A 99 -13.32 0.52 -7.32
N GLY A 100 -14.26 -0.32 -6.90
CA GLY A 100 -15.02 -1.14 -7.86
C GLY A 100 -14.20 -2.26 -8.50
N LEU A 101 -13.12 -2.68 -7.83
CA LEU A 101 -12.38 -3.90 -8.17
C LEU A 101 -13.08 -5.10 -7.54
N PHE A 102 -13.54 -6.04 -8.36
CA PHE A 102 -14.27 -7.23 -7.93
C PHE A 102 -13.45 -8.50 -8.17
N TRP A 103 -13.36 -9.36 -7.15
CA TRP A 103 -12.70 -10.66 -7.26
C TRP A 103 -13.65 -11.68 -7.89
N ASN A 104 -13.34 -12.17 -9.09
CA ASN A 104 -14.20 -13.13 -9.81
C ASN A 104 -13.90 -14.61 -9.49
N GLY A 105 -12.96 -14.90 -8.58
CA GLY A 105 -12.48 -16.25 -8.29
C GLY A 105 -11.05 -16.52 -8.80
N GLU A 106 -10.60 -15.78 -9.81
CA GLU A 106 -9.28 -15.95 -10.45
C GLU A 106 -8.46 -14.66 -10.46
N CYS A 107 -9.09 -13.52 -10.76
CA CYS A 107 -8.45 -12.21 -10.82
C CYS A 107 -9.42 -11.10 -10.41
N TYR A 108 -8.87 -9.90 -10.19
CA TYR A 108 -9.70 -8.71 -10.05
C TYR A 108 -10.12 -8.19 -11.42
N LYS A 109 -11.41 -7.83 -11.53
CA LYS A 109 -11.98 -7.13 -12.68
C LYS A 109 -12.48 -5.76 -12.23
N VAL A 110 -12.38 -4.78 -13.12
CA VAL A 110 -12.95 -3.45 -12.91
C VAL A 110 -14.44 -3.50 -13.28
N TYR A 111 -15.31 -3.07 -12.38
CA TYR A 111 -16.74 -2.94 -12.63
C TYR A 111 -17.15 -1.47 -12.78
N GLY A 112 -17.75 -1.11 -13.92
CA GLY A 112 -18.26 0.24 -14.19
C GLY A 112 -17.45 1.04 -15.21
N ASN A 113 -18.04 2.12 -15.73
CA ASN A 113 -17.46 2.94 -16.79
C ASN A 113 -16.64 4.10 -16.20
N ASN A 114 -15.35 4.16 -16.56
CA ASN A 114 -14.40 5.29 -16.51
C ASN A 114 -14.06 5.98 -15.17
N SER A 115 -14.73 5.70 -14.06
CA SER A 115 -14.51 6.41 -12.78
C SER A 115 -14.07 5.51 -11.62
N TRP A 116 -13.42 4.39 -11.93
CA TRP A 116 -13.00 3.40 -10.92
C TRP A 116 -11.72 3.81 -10.16
N HIS A 117 -11.13 4.95 -10.49
CA HIS A 117 -10.00 5.55 -9.78
C HIS A 117 -10.09 7.08 -9.80
N LYS A 118 -9.40 7.78 -8.91
CA LYS A 118 -9.36 9.25 -8.88
C LYS A 118 -8.30 9.83 -9.82
N SER A 119 -7.14 9.21 -9.86
CA SER A 119 -5.96 9.69 -10.60
C SER A 119 -5.11 8.50 -11.04
N GLN A 120 -4.23 8.74 -12.02
CA GLN A 120 -3.29 7.76 -12.52
C GLN A 120 -1.89 8.38 -12.63
N VAL A 121 -0.88 7.62 -12.24
CA VAL A 121 0.53 7.94 -12.51
C VAL A 121 1.19 6.74 -13.20
N SER A 122 2.25 6.97 -13.97
CA SER A 122 2.93 5.89 -14.69
C SER A 122 4.44 6.04 -14.62
N PHE A 123 5.14 4.91 -14.48
CA PHE A 123 6.59 4.86 -14.46
C PHE A 123 7.10 3.85 -15.50
N LYS A 124 8.23 4.15 -16.12
CA LYS A 124 8.90 3.20 -17.02
C LYS A 124 9.55 2.10 -16.20
N VAL A 125 9.25 0.85 -16.52
CA VAL A 125 9.73 -0.35 -15.80
C VAL A 125 10.28 -1.41 -16.76
N ALA A 126 10.59 -1.02 -18.00
CA ALA A 126 11.24 -1.88 -18.97
C ALA A 126 12.52 -2.50 -18.38
N GLY A 127 12.59 -3.83 -18.38
CA GLY A 127 13.71 -4.60 -17.79
C GLY A 127 13.49 -5.05 -16.35
N ILE A 128 12.38 -4.69 -15.71
CA ILE A 128 11.96 -5.30 -14.43
C ILE A 128 11.21 -6.60 -14.71
N ASN A 129 11.56 -7.66 -13.99
CA ASN A 129 10.92 -8.98 -14.14
C ASN A 129 9.56 -9.00 -13.44
N HIS A 130 8.62 -9.81 -13.93
CA HIS A 130 7.44 -10.17 -13.14
C HIS A 130 7.83 -10.88 -11.84
N GLY A 131 7.03 -10.74 -10.80
CA GLY A 131 7.30 -11.29 -9.48
C GLY A 131 8.18 -10.41 -8.60
N TRP A 132 8.85 -11.02 -7.62
CA TRP A 132 9.60 -10.29 -6.60
C TRP A 132 10.91 -9.69 -7.13
N ASN A 133 11.06 -8.38 -6.94
CA ASN A 133 12.29 -7.64 -7.24
C ASN A 133 12.75 -6.86 -6.00
N ASP A 134 14.06 -6.87 -5.74
CA ASP A 134 14.66 -6.12 -4.62
C ASP A 134 14.64 -4.61 -4.89
N LEU A 135 14.48 -3.80 -3.84
CA LEU A 135 14.43 -2.34 -4.00
C LEU A 135 15.71 -1.76 -4.59
N GLU A 136 16.88 -2.37 -4.32
CA GLU A 136 18.15 -1.91 -4.91
C GLU A 136 18.12 -2.01 -6.44
N PHE A 137 17.65 -3.14 -6.96
CA PHE A 137 17.52 -3.36 -8.41
C PHE A 137 16.53 -2.37 -9.03
N ILE A 138 15.36 -2.23 -8.41
CA ILE A 138 14.33 -1.28 -8.87
C ILE A 138 14.87 0.15 -8.85
N SER A 139 15.62 0.54 -7.82
CA SER A 139 16.18 1.90 -7.70
C SER A 139 17.16 2.27 -8.81
N LYS A 140 17.78 1.27 -9.46
CA LYS A 140 18.69 1.49 -10.59
C LYS A 140 17.95 1.63 -11.92
N ILE A 141 16.77 1.02 -12.05
CA ILE A 141 15.98 1.01 -13.29
C ILE A 141 14.89 2.09 -13.29
N SER A 142 14.14 2.20 -12.19
CA SER A 142 13.04 3.13 -12.01
C SER A 142 13.04 3.67 -10.56
N PRO A 143 13.95 4.61 -10.22
CA PRO A 143 14.01 5.21 -8.90
C PRO A 143 12.72 5.92 -8.49
N GLU A 144 11.95 6.41 -9.46
CA GLU A 144 10.69 7.12 -9.24
C GLU A 144 9.61 6.21 -8.64
N VAL A 145 9.63 4.89 -8.91
CA VAL A 145 8.72 3.92 -8.27
C VAL A 145 8.98 3.86 -6.76
N ILE A 146 10.25 3.88 -6.36
CA ILE A 146 10.63 3.88 -4.94
C ILE A 146 10.20 5.20 -4.29
N GLU A 147 10.51 6.32 -4.93
CA GLU A 147 10.14 7.64 -4.42
C GLU A 147 8.63 7.80 -4.31
N TYR A 148 7.88 7.29 -5.28
CA TYR A 148 6.43 7.30 -5.24
C TYR A 148 5.88 6.48 -4.09
N LEU A 149 6.33 5.23 -3.90
CA LEU A 149 5.76 4.33 -2.89
C LEU A 149 6.18 4.66 -1.46
N TYR A 150 7.43 5.08 -1.26
CA TYR A 150 8.02 5.33 0.06
C TYR A 150 8.12 6.82 0.42
N SER A 151 7.76 7.71 -0.51
CA SER A 151 7.91 9.17 -0.38
C SER A 151 9.34 9.63 -0.08
N ARG A 152 10.32 8.83 -0.47
CA ARG A 152 11.76 9.04 -0.23
C ARG A 152 12.58 8.36 -1.31
N LYS A 153 13.76 8.89 -1.58
CA LYS A 153 14.72 8.22 -2.46
C LYS A 153 15.24 6.95 -1.79
N TYR A 154 15.65 5.97 -2.60
CA TYR A 154 16.16 4.68 -2.09
C TYR A 154 17.25 4.87 -1.03
N GLN A 155 18.21 5.78 -1.24
CA GLN A 155 19.31 6.02 -0.30
C GLN A 155 18.90 6.66 1.04
N GLU A 156 17.71 7.23 1.10
CA GLU A 156 17.14 7.88 2.30
C GLU A 156 16.23 6.92 3.09
N LEU A 157 16.06 5.69 2.60
CA LEU A 157 15.30 4.66 3.29
C LEU A 157 16.12 4.07 4.46
N PRO A 158 15.47 3.73 5.58
CA PRO A 158 16.11 2.98 6.66
C PRO A 158 16.79 1.72 6.13
N GLN A 159 17.95 1.37 6.70
CA GLN A 159 18.77 0.23 6.27
C GLN A 159 17.95 -1.07 6.17
N ALA A 160 17.12 -1.35 7.17
CA ALA A 160 16.25 -2.52 7.18
C ALA A 160 15.33 -2.61 5.94
N ILE A 161 14.80 -1.48 5.47
CA ILE A 161 13.97 -1.42 4.25
C ILE A 161 14.83 -1.61 3.00
N ARG A 162 16.02 -0.98 2.94
CA ARG A 162 16.92 -1.11 1.78
C ARG A 162 17.39 -2.55 1.55
N GLU A 163 17.64 -3.28 2.64
CA GLU A 163 18.22 -4.63 2.61
C GLU A 163 17.18 -5.74 2.44
N SER A 164 15.94 -5.51 2.86
CA SER A 164 14.90 -6.56 2.86
C SER A 164 13.60 -6.16 2.17
N GLY A 165 13.47 -4.92 1.72
CA GLY A 165 12.32 -4.46 0.94
C GLY A 165 12.30 -5.09 -0.46
N ARG A 166 11.09 -5.40 -0.94
CA ARG A 166 10.85 -5.93 -2.28
C ARG A 166 9.54 -5.42 -2.85
N ILE A 167 9.42 -5.34 -4.16
CA ILE A 167 8.14 -5.08 -4.83
C ILE A 167 7.83 -6.28 -5.72
N TYR A 168 6.62 -6.82 -5.59
CA TYR A 168 6.12 -7.84 -6.50
C TYR A 168 5.52 -7.14 -7.71
N PHE A 169 5.97 -7.44 -8.94
CA PHE A 169 5.40 -6.90 -10.17
C PHE A 169 4.37 -7.87 -10.76
N PRO A 170 3.16 -7.39 -11.14
CA PRO A 170 2.10 -8.24 -11.67
C PRO A 170 2.43 -8.73 -13.09
N ASP A 171 1.70 -9.76 -13.55
CA ASP A 171 1.70 -10.14 -14.96
C ASP A 171 1.10 -9.01 -15.82
N ASP A 172 1.49 -8.97 -17.09
CA ASP A 172 1.07 -7.92 -18.03
C ASP A 172 -0.45 -7.85 -18.20
N ASN A 173 -0.93 -6.61 -18.35
CA ASN A 173 -2.31 -6.23 -18.64
C ASN A 173 -3.34 -6.65 -17.58
N LEU A 174 -2.91 -7.09 -16.39
CA LEU A 174 -3.79 -7.36 -15.27
C LEU A 174 -3.84 -6.18 -14.28
N VAL A 175 -5.05 -5.83 -13.83
CA VAL A 175 -5.26 -4.80 -12.80
C VAL A 175 -5.32 -5.46 -11.43
N TRP A 176 -4.35 -5.19 -10.56
CA TRP A 176 -4.27 -5.79 -9.23
C TRP A 176 -4.28 -4.72 -8.13
N PRO A 177 -5.02 -4.93 -7.03
CA PRO A 177 -4.94 -4.05 -5.87
C PRO A 177 -3.55 -4.14 -5.24
N ILE A 178 -3.13 -3.05 -4.61
CA ILE A 178 -1.86 -3.02 -3.87
C ILE A 178 -2.12 -3.38 -2.42
N GLY A 179 -1.21 -4.15 -1.83
CA GLY A 179 -1.14 -4.33 -0.40
C GLY A 179 0.29 -4.41 0.13
N ARG A 180 0.42 -4.58 1.44
CA ARG A 180 1.70 -4.85 2.10
C ARG A 180 2.01 -6.35 2.08
N ALA A 181 3.27 -6.68 1.81
CA ALA A 181 3.76 -8.05 1.88
C ALA A 181 3.81 -8.60 3.30
N CYS A 182 3.57 -9.90 3.43
CA CYS A 182 3.65 -10.58 4.72
C CYS A 182 5.10 -10.83 5.16
N LYS A 183 6.01 -11.16 4.23
CA LYS A 183 7.49 -11.27 4.38
C LYS A 183 8.17 -11.22 2.99
N PRO A 184 9.39 -10.67 2.85
CA PRO A 184 10.15 -9.93 3.87
C PRO A 184 9.52 -8.56 4.22
N ASP A 185 9.87 -8.06 5.41
CA ASP A 185 9.05 -7.21 6.30
C ASP A 185 8.60 -5.84 5.76
N PHE A 186 9.12 -5.42 4.60
CA PHE A 186 8.83 -4.10 3.99
C PHE A 186 8.36 -4.21 2.54
N GLY A 187 7.95 -5.40 2.11
CA GLY A 187 7.54 -5.62 0.74
C GLY A 187 6.20 -4.97 0.41
N ILE A 188 6.02 -4.60 -0.85
CA ILE A 188 4.74 -4.18 -1.43
C ILE A 188 4.28 -5.27 -2.39
N LEU A 189 3.10 -5.81 -2.12
CA LEU A 189 2.44 -6.79 -2.95
C LEU A 189 1.57 -6.06 -3.97
N LEU A 190 1.91 -6.25 -5.23
CA LEU A 190 0.97 -6.13 -6.33
C LEU A 190 0.59 -7.59 -6.61
N ASP A 191 -0.36 -8.19 -5.89
CA ASP A 191 -0.83 -9.59 -6.13
C ASP A 191 -2.36 -9.68 -5.97
N CYS A 192 -3.02 -10.32 -6.92
CA CYS A 192 -4.47 -10.47 -6.95
C CYS A 192 -5.02 -11.42 -5.85
N ARG A 193 -4.18 -12.26 -5.26
CA ARG A 193 -4.58 -13.20 -4.18
C ARG A 193 -4.48 -12.58 -2.79
N VAL A 194 -4.00 -11.33 -2.70
CA VAL A 194 -3.91 -10.62 -1.43
C VAL A 194 -5.30 -10.41 -0.86
N ARG A 195 -5.35 -10.54 0.46
CA ARG A 195 -6.50 -10.15 1.26
C ARG A 195 -6.04 -9.10 2.26
N GLY A 196 -6.94 -8.21 2.63
CA GLY A 196 -6.62 -7.13 3.54
C GLY A 196 -7.82 -6.60 4.30
N SER A 197 -7.58 -5.70 5.24
CA SER A 197 -8.63 -5.28 6.17
C SER A 197 -8.50 -3.88 6.76
N ARG A 198 -7.34 -3.22 6.78
CA ARG A 198 -7.11 -1.93 7.51
C ARG A 198 -7.64 -0.69 6.79
N GLY A 199 -8.25 0.24 7.52
CA GLY A 199 -8.74 1.53 7.01
C GLY A 199 -8.01 2.78 7.52
N VAL A 200 -8.31 3.92 6.87
CA VAL A 200 -7.91 5.28 7.28
C VAL A 200 -9.08 6.27 7.10
N ARG A 201 -9.09 7.32 7.91
CA ARG A 201 -9.99 8.48 7.79
C ARG A 201 -9.17 9.76 7.81
N LEU A 202 -9.50 10.73 6.97
CA LEU A 202 -9.03 12.09 7.17
C LEU A 202 -9.72 12.68 8.40
N LYS A 203 -8.95 13.32 9.26
CA LYS A 203 -9.42 14.15 10.36
C LYS A 203 -9.98 15.41 9.72
N ASN A 204 -11.19 15.28 9.18
CA ASN A 204 -12.04 16.43 9.03
C ASN A 204 -12.26 16.94 10.46
N ASP A 205 -11.85 18.18 10.71
CA ASP A 205 -12.12 18.88 11.96
C ASP A 205 -13.57 18.60 12.37
N GLU A 206 -13.71 18.25 13.65
CA GLU A 206 -14.97 17.95 14.33
C GLU A 206 -16.11 18.78 13.75
N ARG A 207 -17.06 18.11 13.08
CA ARG A 207 -18.41 18.65 12.89
C ARG A 207 -19.21 18.40 14.16
#